data_AF-A0A956FY31-F1
#
_entry.id   AF-A0A956FY31-F1
#
_cell.length_a   1.000
_cell.length_b   1.000
_cell.length_c   1.000
_cell.angle_alpha   90.00
_cell.angle_beta   90.00
_cell.angle_gamma   90.00
#
_symmetry.space_group_name_H-M   'P 1'
#
loop_
_entity.id
_entity.type
_entity.pdbx_description
1 polymer ?
#
loop_
_entity_poly.entity_id
_entity_poly.type
_entity_poly.pdbx_seq_one_letter_code
_entity_poly.pdbx_strand_id
1 'polypeptide(L)'
;MQSTAPGAPSFSDLGKLQSASERLAEDLRRRFTDQVERALGVGLDDSVTSLAYVDHYLAQARGETREPILTLLAAGAGAWFGDLVIRTIGGAWLGDGQRATSLRVLLAPQLIYFSPFAIALEATLGEEVSPGDPRAPADAPLDAAFHFAKPGRAKSEAAGAPAEDTHDTHDTPGTHHTQDDQTWLAEALTNLAPVPQDHFHSLTCRFETLELMLELLAGRQAARGCSPHTYTVADYVAAFDRSAGDRPS
;
A
#
# COMPACT_ATOMS: atom_id res chain seq x y z
N MET A 1 17.89 31.05 -19.35
CA MET A 1 16.66 30.53 -18.76
C MET A 1 17.05 29.35 -17.87
N GLN A 2 17.14 29.58 -16.57
CA GLN A 2 17.50 28.51 -15.62
C GLN A 2 16.25 27.66 -15.40
N SER A 3 16.32 26.41 -15.83
CA SER A 3 15.33 25.37 -15.55
C SER A 3 15.57 24.91 -14.10
N THR A 4 14.76 25.39 -13.17
CA THR A 4 14.71 24.86 -11.81
C THR A 4 14.00 23.53 -11.85
N ALA A 5 14.74 22.43 -11.72
CA ALA A 5 14.17 21.14 -11.36
C ALA A 5 13.35 21.33 -10.06
N PRO A 6 12.15 20.74 -9.94
CA PRO A 6 11.37 20.82 -8.71
C PRO A 6 12.20 20.18 -7.58
N GLY A 7 12.62 20.99 -6.62
CA GLY A 7 13.31 20.50 -5.42
C GLY A 7 12.39 19.56 -4.66
N ALA A 8 12.96 18.50 -4.09
CA ALA A 8 12.22 17.55 -3.24
C ALA A 8 11.43 18.31 -2.16
N PRO A 9 10.17 17.90 -1.86
CA PRO A 9 9.33 18.58 -0.90
C PRO A 9 10.02 18.67 0.46
N SER A 10 9.91 19.82 1.13
CA SER A 10 10.51 19.97 2.46
C SER A 10 9.76 19.11 3.49
N PHE A 11 10.40 18.78 4.62
CA PHE A 11 9.74 18.06 5.73
C PHE A 11 8.45 18.76 6.23
N SER A 12 8.42 20.10 6.19
CA SER A 12 7.22 20.89 6.54
C SER A 12 6.09 20.66 5.55
N ASP A 13 6.41 20.52 4.26
CA ASP A 13 5.42 20.29 3.21
C ASP A 13 4.87 18.86 3.26
N LEU A 14 5.73 17.87 3.57
CA LEU A 14 5.31 16.48 3.80
C LEU A 14 4.33 16.38 4.98
N GLY A 15 4.62 17.04 6.10
CA GLY A 15 3.72 17.05 7.26
C GLY A 15 2.35 17.67 6.96
N LYS A 16 2.31 18.74 6.15
CA LYS A 16 1.05 19.36 5.72
C LYS A 16 0.24 18.46 4.79
N LEU A 17 0.89 17.80 3.84
CA LEU A 17 0.27 16.87 2.90
C LEU A 17 -0.30 15.64 3.63
N GLN A 18 0.46 15.10 4.58
CA GLN A 18 -0.02 14.03 5.45
C GLN A 18 -1.26 14.47 6.23
N SER A 19 -1.20 15.61 6.93
CA SER A 19 -2.33 16.12 7.70
C SER A 19 -3.57 16.39 6.83
N ALA A 20 -3.38 16.82 5.58
CA ALA A 20 -4.48 17.03 4.63
C ALA A 20 -5.10 15.69 4.17
N SER A 21 -4.25 14.68 3.93
CA SER A 21 -4.68 13.33 3.56
C SER A 21 -5.45 12.66 4.68
N GLU A 22 -4.99 12.78 5.92
CA GLU A 22 -5.67 12.28 7.13
C GLU A 22 -7.06 12.90 7.29
N ARG A 23 -7.18 14.22 7.12
CA ARG A 23 -8.49 14.90 7.19
C ARG A 23 -9.45 14.42 6.12
N LEU A 24 -8.97 14.27 4.88
CA LEU A 24 -9.80 13.77 3.79
C LEU A 24 -10.26 12.33 4.06
N ALA A 25 -9.35 11.46 4.50
CA ALA A 25 -9.65 10.08 4.83
C ALA A 25 -10.69 9.99 5.96
N GLU A 26 -10.53 10.76 7.04
CA GLU A 26 -11.48 10.77 8.15
C GLU A 26 -12.87 11.25 7.73
N ASP A 27 -12.94 12.30 6.89
CA ASP A 27 -14.22 12.79 6.36
C ASP A 27 -14.93 11.76 5.48
N LEU A 28 -14.19 11.04 4.63
CA LEU A 28 -14.72 9.97 3.79
C LEU A 28 -15.18 8.78 4.62
N ARG A 29 -14.36 8.33 5.57
CA ARG A 29 -14.64 7.22 6.49
C ARG A 29 -15.91 7.47 7.30
N ARG A 30 -16.06 8.67 7.87
CA ARG A 30 -17.26 9.03 8.66
C ARG A 30 -18.52 8.94 7.81
N ARG A 31 -18.53 9.56 6.62
CA ARG A 31 -19.69 9.54 5.72
C ARG A 31 -20.03 8.13 5.25
N PHE A 32 -19.02 7.30 5.01
CA PHE A 32 -19.21 5.91 4.62
C PHE A 32 -19.85 5.10 5.75
N THR A 33 -19.38 5.27 6.99
CA THR A 33 -19.95 4.60 8.17
C THR A 33 -21.42 4.95 8.35
N ASP A 34 -21.78 6.25 8.28
CA ASP A 34 -23.17 6.71 8.33
C ASP A 34 -24.03 6.12 7.19
N GLN A 35 -23.43 5.91 6.01
CA GLN A 35 -24.12 5.34 4.86
C GLN A 35 -24.38 3.84 5.05
N VAL A 36 -23.38 3.09 5.52
CA VAL A 36 -23.53 1.65 5.78
C VAL A 36 -24.54 1.41 6.89
N GLU A 37 -24.50 2.18 7.98
CA GLU A 37 -25.47 2.05 9.08
C GLU A 37 -26.90 2.30 8.59
N ARG A 38 -27.11 3.33 7.77
CA ARG A 38 -28.44 3.60 7.18
C ARG A 38 -28.91 2.52 6.22
N ALA A 39 -28.00 1.89 5.48
CA ALA A 39 -28.34 0.90 4.48
C ALA A 39 -28.59 -0.49 5.09
N LEU A 40 -27.75 -0.91 6.05
CA LEU A 40 -27.78 -2.26 6.62
C LEU A 40 -28.41 -2.32 8.02
N GLY A 41 -28.60 -1.20 8.69
CA GLY A 41 -29.05 -1.15 10.09
C GLY A 41 -28.00 -1.63 11.09
N VAL A 42 -26.73 -1.70 10.68
CA VAL A 42 -25.59 -2.17 11.48
C VAL A 42 -24.49 -1.11 11.45
N GLY A 43 -24.03 -0.68 12.63
CA GLY A 43 -22.88 0.21 12.76
C GLY A 43 -21.56 -0.53 12.55
N LEU A 44 -20.58 0.13 11.93
CA LEU A 44 -19.22 -0.40 11.80
C LEU A 44 -18.43 -0.02 13.05
N ASP A 45 -17.90 -1.03 13.76
CA ASP A 45 -17.15 -0.86 15.01
C ASP A 45 -15.63 -0.76 14.80
N ASP A 46 -15.21 -0.53 13.56
CA ASP A 46 -13.81 -0.49 13.12
C ASP A 46 -12.99 -1.76 13.42
N SER A 47 -13.65 -2.89 13.68
CA SER A 47 -12.97 -4.17 13.82
C SER A 47 -12.73 -4.82 12.45
N VAL A 48 -11.79 -5.78 12.40
CA VAL A 48 -11.61 -6.66 11.24
C VAL A 48 -12.90 -7.42 10.93
N THR A 49 -13.68 -7.81 11.95
CA THR A 49 -14.99 -8.46 11.77
C THR A 49 -15.96 -7.59 10.97
N SER A 50 -15.88 -6.27 11.09
CA SER A 50 -16.73 -5.34 10.33
C SER A 50 -16.47 -5.37 8.83
N LEU A 51 -15.33 -5.93 8.35
CA LEU A 51 -15.06 -6.12 6.92
C LEU A 51 -16.16 -6.95 6.25
N ALA A 52 -16.73 -7.95 6.93
CA ALA A 52 -17.79 -8.77 6.36
C ALA A 52 -19.05 -7.95 6.01
N TYR A 53 -19.39 -6.95 6.84
CA TYR A 53 -20.51 -6.03 6.56
C TYR A 53 -20.18 -5.08 5.40
N VAL A 54 -18.94 -4.60 5.34
CA VAL A 54 -18.47 -3.74 4.24
C VAL A 54 -18.48 -4.52 2.92
N ASP A 55 -17.96 -5.74 2.90
CA ASP A 55 -17.96 -6.60 1.72
C ASP A 55 -19.39 -6.93 1.26
N HIS A 56 -20.30 -7.22 2.20
CA HIS A 56 -21.70 -7.41 1.89
C HIS A 56 -22.32 -6.15 1.27
N TYR A 57 -22.05 -4.97 1.85
CA TYR A 57 -22.55 -3.70 1.35
C TYR A 57 -22.03 -3.38 -0.07
N LEU A 58 -20.73 -3.56 -0.32
CA LEU A 58 -20.12 -3.35 -1.63
C LEU A 58 -20.64 -4.36 -2.66
N ALA A 59 -20.86 -5.61 -2.28
CA ALA A 59 -21.41 -6.63 -3.16
C ALA A 59 -22.82 -6.27 -3.69
N GLN A 60 -23.62 -5.51 -2.94
CA GLN A 60 -24.93 -5.03 -3.39
C GLN A 60 -24.81 -4.02 -4.55
N ALA A 61 -23.64 -3.39 -4.73
CA ALA A 61 -23.37 -2.40 -5.78
C ALA A 61 -22.72 -2.98 -7.05
N ARG A 62 -22.49 -4.30 -7.15
CA ARG A 62 -21.81 -4.94 -8.31
C ARG A 62 -22.48 -4.69 -9.66
N GLY A 63 -23.78 -4.38 -9.69
CA GLY A 63 -24.51 -4.02 -10.90
C GLY A 63 -24.45 -2.53 -11.27
N GLU A 64 -23.79 -1.71 -10.46
CA GLU A 64 -23.66 -0.27 -10.70
C GLU A 64 -22.65 0.01 -11.82
N THR A 65 -22.97 0.98 -12.67
CA THR A 65 -22.15 1.37 -13.82
C THR A 65 -21.86 2.86 -13.88
N ARG A 66 -22.54 3.66 -13.04
CA ARG A 66 -22.36 5.10 -12.97
C ARG A 66 -21.09 5.40 -12.18
N GLU A 67 -20.06 5.86 -12.89
CA GLU A 67 -18.76 6.27 -12.31
C GLU A 67 -18.91 7.15 -11.05
N PRO A 68 -19.75 8.20 -11.00
CA PRO A 68 -19.80 9.05 -9.81
C PRO A 68 -20.26 8.31 -8.54
N ILE A 69 -21.10 7.29 -8.68
CA ILE A 69 -21.57 6.46 -7.56
C ILE A 69 -20.46 5.51 -7.13
N LEU A 70 -19.81 4.85 -8.08
CA LEU A 70 -18.70 3.95 -7.82
C LEU A 70 -17.52 4.68 -7.18
N THR A 71 -17.17 5.86 -7.68
CA THR A 71 -16.13 6.72 -7.11
C THR A 71 -16.46 7.13 -5.69
N LEU A 72 -17.71 7.47 -5.38
CA LEU A 72 -18.13 7.79 -4.02
C LEU A 72 -18.02 6.56 -3.08
N LEU A 73 -18.48 5.40 -3.53
CA LEU A 73 -18.40 4.14 -2.77
C LEU A 73 -16.94 3.74 -2.52
N ALA A 74 -16.11 3.74 -3.56
CA ALA A 74 -14.70 3.40 -3.48
C ALA A 74 -13.92 4.39 -2.61
N ALA A 75 -14.24 5.69 -2.67
CA ALA A 75 -13.61 6.70 -1.81
C ALA A 75 -13.95 6.46 -0.33
N GLY A 76 -15.22 6.21 -0.01
CA GLY A 76 -15.67 5.95 1.35
C GLY A 76 -15.13 4.63 1.92
N ALA A 77 -15.32 3.55 1.18
CA ALA A 77 -14.87 2.21 1.57
C ALA A 77 -13.35 2.12 1.63
N GLY A 78 -12.64 2.72 0.67
CA GLY A 78 -11.18 2.80 0.69
C GLY A 78 -10.65 3.58 1.90
N ALA A 79 -11.26 4.72 2.23
CA ALA A 79 -10.86 5.48 3.42
C ALA A 79 -11.09 4.67 4.71
N TRP A 80 -12.23 3.99 4.84
CA TRP A 80 -12.50 3.12 5.98
C TRP A 80 -11.52 1.93 6.06
N PHE A 81 -11.27 1.26 4.94
CA PHE A 81 -10.34 0.13 4.86
C PHE A 81 -8.90 0.53 5.18
N GLY A 82 -8.42 1.63 4.59
CA GLY A 82 -7.06 2.11 4.85
C GLY A 82 -6.85 2.52 6.30
N ASP A 83 -7.89 3.08 6.93
CA ASP A 83 -7.84 3.46 8.34
C ASP A 83 -7.86 2.23 9.27
N LEU A 84 -8.65 1.20 8.94
CA LEU A 84 -8.59 -0.11 9.61
C LEU A 84 -7.19 -0.71 9.54
N VAL A 85 -6.58 -0.71 8.34
CA VAL A 85 -5.21 -1.20 8.13
C VAL A 85 -4.21 -0.43 8.96
N ILE A 86 -4.25 0.90 8.95
CA ILE A 86 -3.34 1.74 9.74
C ILE A 86 -3.50 1.48 11.24
N ARG A 87 -4.74 1.33 11.73
CA ARG A 87 -5.00 1.06 13.16
C ARG A 87 -4.57 -0.34 13.60
N THR A 88 -4.65 -1.33 12.72
CA THR A 88 -4.37 -2.72 13.06
C THR A 88 -2.90 -3.09 12.85
N ILE A 89 -2.31 -2.65 11.74
CA ILE A 89 -0.95 -3.02 11.31
C ILE A 89 0.07 -1.90 11.62
N GLY A 90 -0.38 -0.65 11.61
CA GLY A 90 0.50 0.52 11.68
C GLY A 90 0.90 1.03 10.31
N GLY A 91 0.88 2.35 10.14
CA GLY A 91 1.18 3.00 8.89
C GLY A 91 0.88 4.49 8.91
N ALA A 92 0.87 5.10 7.75
CA ALA A 92 0.52 6.50 7.57
C ALA A 92 -0.24 6.73 6.26
N TRP A 93 -1.02 7.80 6.22
CA TRP A 93 -1.63 8.30 5.01
C TRP A 93 -0.64 9.16 4.20
N LEU A 94 -0.65 9.01 2.89
CA LEU A 94 0.03 9.91 1.95
C LEU A 94 -0.94 10.30 0.81
N GLY A 95 -0.83 11.51 0.30
CA GLY A 95 -1.67 12.00 -0.80
C GLY A 95 -1.64 13.52 -0.91
N ASP A 96 -2.40 14.05 -1.88
CA ASP A 96 -2.60 15.50 -2.05
C ASP A 96 -3.65 16.08 -1.09
N GLY A 97 -4.40 15.22 -0.39
CA GLY A 97 -5.49 15.60 0.50
C GLY A 97 -6.68 16.27 -0.21
N GLN A 98 -6.74 16.19 -1.55
CA GLN A 98 -7.81 16.76 -2.36
C GLN A 98 -8.67 15.68 -3.01
N ARG A 99 -8.07 14.57 -3.41
CA ARG A 99 -8.75 13.49 -4.14
C ARG A 99 -8.55 12.14 -3.46
N ALA A 100 -9.62 11.34 -3.38
CA ALA A 100 -9.52 9.99 -2.83
C ALA A 100 -8.59 9.08 -3.65
N THR A 101 -8.52 9.29 -4.96
CA THR A 101 -7.65 8.55 -5.89
C THR A 101 -6.15 8.80 -5.64
N SER A 102 -5.79 9.91 -4.99
CA SER A 102 -4.40 10.24 -4.63
C SER A 102 -3.97 9.61 -3.30
N LEU A 103 -4.93 9.17 -2.48
CA LEU A 103 -4.63 8.59 -1.17
C LEU A 103 -3.87 7.28 -1.33
N ARG A 104 -2.85 7.11 -0.49
CA ARG A 104 -2.05 5.92 -0.33
C ARG A 104 -1.92 5.59 1.15
N VAL A 105 -1.96 4.30 1.45
CA VAL A 105 -1.57 3.78 2.76
C VAL A 105 -0.14 3.30 2.64
N LEU A 106 0.71 3.78 3.54
CA LEU A 106 2.10 3.40 3.68
C LEU A 106 2.24 2.56 4.95
N LEU A 107 2.70 1.32 4.86
CA LEU A 107 2.87 0.47 6.03
C LEU A 107 4.17 0.76 6.77
N ALA A 108 4.11 0.77 8.09
CA ALA A 108 5.29 1.02 8.91
C ALA A 108 6.21 -0.23 9.03
N PRO A 109 5.71 -1.48 9.16
CA PRO A 109 6.58 -2.64 9.37
C PRO A 109 7.43 -3.05 8.15
N GLN A 110 6.93 -2.77 6.95
CA GLN A 110 7.58 -3.07 5.67
C GLN A 110 7.31 -1.91 4.72
N LEU A 111 8.20 -1.66 3.77
CA LEU A 111 8.01 -0.65 2.72
C LEU A 111 6.94 -1.08 1.69
N ILE A 112 5.73 -1.34 2.17
CA ILE A 112 4.56 -1.71 1.39
C ILE A 112 3.61 -0.52 1.33
N TYR A 113 3.19 -0.17 0.12
CA TYR A 113 2.14 0.83 -0.07
C TYR A 113 1.12 0.39 -1.10
N PHE A 114 -0.08 0.95 -1.01
CA PHE A 114 -1.17 0.65 -1.95
C PHE A 114 -2.18 1.81 -2.04
N SER A 115 -3.02 1.76 -3.08
CA SER A 115 -4.17 2.65 -3.24
C SER A 115 -5.43 2.01 -2.63
N PRO A 116 -5.90 2.45 -1.45
CA PRO A 116 -7.11 1.90 -0.87
C PRO A 116 -8.35 2.20 -1.71
N PHE A 117 -8.36 3.32 -2.46
CA PHE A 117 -9.41 3.63 -3.42
C PHE A 117 -9.51 2.56 -4.51
N ALA A 118 -8.38 2.18 -5.11
CA ALA A 118 -8.38 1.22 -6.22
C ALA A 118 -8.80 -0.17 -5.73
N ILE A 119 -8.31 -0.60 -4.55
CA ILE A 119 -8.74 -1.84 -3.91
C ILE A 119 -10.25 -1.84 -3.66
N ALA A 120 -10.80 -0.76 -3.09
CA ALA A 120 -12.22 -0.66 -2.82
C ALA A 120 -13.08 -0.62 -4.09
N LEU A 121 -12.59 -0.02 -5.17
CA LEU A 121 -13.28 -0.02 -6.45
C LEU A 121 -13.37 -1.44 -7.04
N GLU A 122 -12.26 -2.19 -7.04
CA GLU A 122 -12.28 -3.61 -7.43
C GLU A 122 -13.20 -4.45 -6.55
N ALA A 123 -13.20 -4.21 -5.23
CA ALA A 123 -14.11 -4.90 -4.31
C ALA A 123 -15.58 -4.61 -4.61
N THR A 124 -15.89 -3.36 -4.98
CA THR A 124 -17.24 -2.92 -5.38
C THR A 124 -17.69 -3.60 -6.67
N LEU A 125 -16.79 -3.71 -7.65
CA LEU A 125 -17.08 -4.32 -8.95
C LEU A 125 -17.02 -5.86 -8.92
N GLY A 126 -16.25 -6.43 -8.00
CA GLY A 126 -15.99 -7.86 -7.91
C GLY A 126 -15.03 -8.38 -9.00
N GLU A 127 -14.27 -7.50 -9.63
CA GLU A 127 -13.36 -7.80 -10.73
C GLU A 127 -12.21 -6.78 -10.81
N GLU A 128 -11.15 -7.13 -11.54
CA GLU A 128 -10.02 -6.23 -11.81
C GLU A 128 -10.45 -5.09 -12.76
N VAL A 129 -10.04 -3.86 -12.44
CA VAL A 129 -10.38 -2.68 -13.26
C VAL A 129 -9.31 -2.44 -14.30
N SER A 130 -9.68 -2.61 -15.58
CA SER A 130 -8.77 -2.37 -16.69
C SER A 130 -8.49 -0.87 -16.89
N PRO A 131 -7.29 -0.49 -17.39
CA PRO A 131 -7.01 0.88 -17.80
C PRO A 131 -8.01 1.38 -18.84
N GLY A 132 -8.65 2.52 -18.58
CA GLY A 132 -9.66 3.12 -19.47
C GLY A 132 -11.09 2.59 -19.28
N ASP A 133 -11.36 1.82 -18.22
CA ASP A 133 -12.72 1.43 -17.85
C ASP A 133 -13.62 2.67 -17.66
N PRO A 134 -14.79 2.77 -18.33
CA PRO A 134 -15.68 3.93 -18.21
C PRO A 134 -16.30 4.09 -16.81
N ARG A 135 -16.23 3.05 -15.97
CA ARG A 135 -16.68 3.06 -14.57
C ARG A 135 -15.65 3.67 -13.62
N ALA A 136 -14.42 3.87 -14.08
CA ALA A 136 -13.31 4.42 -13.32
C ALA A 136 -13.13 5.94 -13.58
N PRO A 137 -12.66 6.69 -12.58
CA PRO A 137 -12.30 8.09 -12.78
C PRO A 137 -11.09 8.21 -13.72
N ALA A 138 -11.17 9.11 -14.70
CA ALA A 138 -10.16 9.27 -15.75
C ALA A 138 -8.85 9.94 -15.28
N ASP A 139 -8.84 10.57 -14.10
CA ASP A 139 -7.81 11.51 -13.65
C ASP A 139 -6.75 10.88 -12.73
N ALA A 140 -6.75 9.56 -12.56
CA ALA A 140 -5.75 8.87 -11.75
C ALA A 140 -5.45 7.45 -12.26
N PRO A 141 -4.18 7.02 -12.21
CA PRO A 141 -3.86 5.61 -12.41
C PRO A 141 -4.49 4.80 -11.28
N LEU A 142 -5.38 3.88 -11.65
CA LEU A 142 -5.90 2.88 -10.74
C LEU A 142 -4.91 1.73 -10.64
N ASP A 143 -4.50 1.45 -9.41
CA ASP A 143 -3.51 0.45 -9.11
C ASP A 143 -3.85 -0.17 -7.75
N ALA A 144 -4.56 -1.29 -7.80
CA ALA A 144 -4.98 -2.03 -6.61
C ALA A 144 -3.89 -2.98 -6.09
N ALA A 145 -2.71 -3.01 -6.72
CA ALA A 145 -1.62 -3.86 -6.28
C ALA A 145 -0.96 -3.32 -5.00
N PHE A 146 -0.38 -4.24 -4.24
CA PHE A 146 0.53 -3.90 -3.15
C PHE A 146 1.94 -3.73 -3.73
N HIS A 147 2.52 -2.55 -3.52
CA HIS A 147 3.82 -2.18 -4.06
C HIS A 147 4.89 -2.23 -3.00
N PHE A 148 6.11 -2.57 -3.42
CA PHE A 148 7.28 -2.67 -2.57
C PHE A 148 8.27 -1.58 -2.92
N ALA A 149 8.57 -0.72 -1.96
CA ALA A 149 9.67 0.22 -2.07
C ALA A 149 10.96 -0.45 -1.54
N LYS A 150 12.07 -0.29 -2.26
CA LYS A 150 13.38 -0.78 -1.79
C LYS A 150 13.89 0.17 -0.71
N PRO A 151 14.21 -0.33 0.50
CA PRO A 151 14.86 0.51 1.49
C PRO A 151 16.20 0.95 0.91
N GLY A 152 16.45 2.25 0.90
CA GLY A 152 17.79 2.74 0.68
C GLY A 152 18.62 2.18 1.82
N ARG A 153 19.65 1.40 1.53
CA ARG A 153 20.64 1.02 2.53
C ARG A 153 21.22 2.33 3.07
N ALA A 154 20.66 2.84 4.18
CA ALA A 154 21.39 3.77 5.00
C ALA A 154 22.70 3.05 5.32
N LYS A 155 23.84 3.68 5.03
CA LYS A 155 25.13 3.16 5.51
C LYS A 155 24.94 2.88 6.98
N SER A 156 24.98 1.61 7.35
CA SER A 156 25.01 1.19 8.74
C SER A 156 26.32 1.75 9.30
N GLU A 157 26.27 2.95 9.89
CA GLU A 157 27.33 3.49 10.73
C GLU A 157 27.35 2.68 12.03
N ALA A 158 27.87 1.46 11.97
CA ALA A 158 28.33 0.68 13.12
C ALA A 158 29.06 -0.60 12.63
N ALA A 159 30.31 -0.44 12.22
CA ALA A 159 31.37 -1.43 12.42
C ALA A 159 32.71 -0.76 12.12
N GLY A 160 33.22 0.01 13.09
CA GLY A 160 34.63 0.34 13.12
C GLY A 160 35.44 -0.92 13.35
N ALA A 161 36.23 -1.31 12.35
CA ALA A 161 37.40 -2.17 12.50
C ALA A 161 38.46 -1.69 11.49
N PRO A 162 39.74 -1.59 11.88
CA PRO A 162 40.78 -1.05 11.02
C PRO A 162 41.10 -2.02 9.89
N ALA A 163 41.33 -1.46 8.71
CA ALA A 163 41.84 -2.20 7.56
C ALA A 163 43.29 -2.63 7.83
N GLU A 164 43.50 -3.94 8.01
CA GLU A 164 44.81 -4.55 7.80
C GLU A 164 44.91 -4.98 6.33
N ASP A 165 46.03 -4.60 5.72
CA ASP A 165 46.46 -5.01 4.39
C ASP A 165 46.44 -6.54 4.26
N THR A 166 45.85 -7.05 3.18
CA THR A 166 46.36 -8.26 2.52
C THR A 166 45.84 -8.35 1.09
N HIS A 167 46.80 -8.29 0.18
CA HIS A 167 46.69 -8.67 -1.22
C HIS A 167 46.81 -10.20 -1.28
N ASP A 168 45.80 -10.92 -1.76
CA ASP A 168 46.01 -12.13 -2.57
C ASP A 168 44.73 -12.69 -3.19
N THR A 169 44.93 -13.37 -4.31
CA THR A 169 43.97 -13.79 -5.34
C THR A 169 43.47 -15.22 -5.06
N HIS A 170 42.15 -15.51 -5.19
CA HIS A 170 41.66 -16.81 -5.68
C HIS A 170 40.15 -16.85 -5.97
N ASP A 171 39.79 -17.45 -7.11
CA ASP A 171 38.45 -17.91 -7.55
C ASP A 171 37.71 -18.76 -6.50
N THR A 172 36.39 -18.52 -6.28
CA THR A 172 35.39 -19.59 -5.98
C THR A 172 33.94 -19.12 -6.25
N PRO A 173 33.02 -20.01 -6.66
CA PRO A 173 31.76 -19.73 -7.34
C PRO A 173 30.56 -19.64 -6.39
N GLY A 174 29.54 -18.89 -6.79
CA GLY A 174 28.27 -18.81 -6.09
C GLY A 174 27.74 -17.40 -6.08
N THR A 175 27.26 -16.92 -7.24
CA THR A 175 26.32 -15.81 -7.28
C THR A 175 25.07 -16.27 -6.53
N HIS A 176 25.05 -16.10 -5.21
CA HIS A 176 23.83 -16.14 -4.44
C HIS A 176 22.98 -14.98 -4.96
N HIS A 177 22.16 -15.26 -5.97
CA HIS A 177 21.05 -14.41 -6.35
C HIS A 177 20.21 -14.25 -5.09
N THR A 178 20.43 -13.14 -4.38
CA THR A 178 19.58 -12.77 -3.26
C THR A 178 18.29 -12.31 -3.92
N GLN A 179 17.39 -13.25 -4.13
CA GLN A 179 16.12 -13.01 -4.80
C GLN A 179 15.40 -11.84 -4.11
N ASP A 180 15.01 -10.85 -4.93
CA ASP A 180 14.31 -9.66 -4.48
C ASP A 180 13.06 -10.05 -3.66
N ASP A 181 12.72 -9.26 -2.65
CA ASP A 181 11.64 -9.61 -1.72
C ASP A 181 10.29 -9.68 -2.43
N GLN A 182 10.08 -8.81 -3.42
CA GLN A 182 8.88 -8.84 -4.27
C GLN A 182 8.76 -10.14 -5.08
N THR A 183 9.85 -10.59 -5.72
CA THR A 183 9.84 -11.80 -6.55
C THR A 183 9.60 -13.05 -5.69
N TRP A 184 10.30 -13.14 -4.55
CA TRP A 184 10.13 -14.25 -3.62
C TRP A 184 8.72 -14.30 -3.05
N LEU A 185 8.14 -13.15 -2.70
CA LEU A 185 6.80 -13.10 -2.16
C LEU A 185 5.76 -13.49 -3.21
N ALA A 186 5.92 -13.05 -4.46
CA ALA A 186 5.04 -13.46 -5.56
C ALA A 186 5.06 -14.98 -5.77
N GLU A 187 6.23 -15.61 -5.70
CA GLU A 187 6.36 -17.07 -5.74
C GLU A 187 5.70 -17.74 -4.53
N ALA A 188 5.89 -17.21 -3.32
CA ALA A 188 5.27 -17.73 -2.11
C ALA A 188 3.73 -17.69 -2.20
N LEU A 189 3.17 -16.56 -2.65
CA LEU A 189 1.73 -16.39 -2.82
C LEU A 189 1.14 -17.30 -3.92
N THR A 190 1.91 -17.59 -4.98
CA THR A 190 1.50 -18.50 -6.06
C THR A 190 1.31 -19.95 -5.58
N ASN A 191 1.99 -20.34 -4.50
CA ASN A 191 1.88 -21.69 -3.93
C ASN A 191 0.70 -21.87 -2.96
N LEU A 192 -0.08 -20.81 -2.70
CA LEU A 192 -1.26 -20.89 -1.84
C LEU A 192 -2.43 -21.58 -2.57
N ALA A 193 -3.36 -22.11 -1.79
CA ALA A 193 -4.60 -22.62 -2.33
C ALA A 193 -5.39 -21.49 -3.03
N PRO A 194 -6.06 -21.77 -4.16
CA PRO A 194 -6.83 -20.76 -4.86
C PRO A 194 -7.99 -20.27 -3.99
N VAL A 195 -8.19 -18.95 -3.97
CA VAL A 195 -9.33 -18.32 -3.30
C VAL A 195 -10.54 -18.37 -4.23
N PRO A 196 -11.76 -18.64 -3.72
CA PRO A 196 -12.98 -18.51 -4.49
C PRO A 196 -13.12 -17.13 -5.15
N GLN A 197 -13.60 -17.10 -6.40
CA GLN A 197 -13.63 -15.87 -7.20
C GLN A 197 -14.49 -14.75 -6.56
N ASP A 198 -15.56 -15.13 -5.87
CA ASP A 198 -16.46 -14.23 -5.15
C ASP A 198 -15.82 -13.55 -3.93
N HIS A 199 -14.73 -14.12 -3.42
CA HIS A 199 -13.95 -13.60 -2.30
C HIS A 199 -12.65 -12.92 -2.74
N PHE A 200 -12.12 -13.21 -3.93
CA PHE A 200 -10.81 -12.75 -4.38
C PHE A 200 -10.64 -11.21 -4.33
N HIS A 201 -11.68 -10.46 -4.71
CA HIS A 201 -11.66 -8.99 -4.67
C HIS A 201 -12.20 -8.40 -3.36
N SER A 202 -12.64 -9.22 -2.41
CA SER A 202 -13.19 -8.72 -1.13
C SER A 202 -12.14 -7.99 -0.31
N LEU A 203 -12.56 -6.99 0.45
CA LEU A 203 -11.68 -6.29 1.39
C LEU A 203 -11.19 -7.22 2.49
N THR A 204 -12.00 -8.19 2.91
CA THR A 204 -11.57 -9.26 3.82
C THR A 204 -10.37 -10.02 3.26
N CYS A 205 -10.47 -10.54 2.04
CA CYS A 205 -9.37 -11.28 1.40
C CYS A 205 -8.13 -10.39 1.22
N ARG A 206 -8.31 -9.11 0.87
CA ARG A 206 -7.21 -8.15 0.71
C ARG A 206 -6.50 -7.86 2.04
N PHE A 207 -7.23 -7.78 3.14
CA PHE A 207 -6.68 -7.63 4.49
C PHE A 207 -5.87 -8.86 4.90
N GLU A 208 -6.44 -10.05 4.78
CA GLU A 208 -5.77 -11.32 5.13
C GLU A 208 -4.50 -11.54 4.28
N THR A 209 -4.57 -11.21 2.98
CA THR A 209 -3.42 -11.28 2.08
C THR A 209 -2.31 -10.34 2.57
N LEU A 210 -2.67 -9.12 3.00
CA LEU A 210 -1.71 -8.16 3.52
C LEU A 210 -1.04 -8.64 4.81
N GLU A 211 -1.80 -9.22 5.75
CA GLU A 211 -1.26 -9.81 6.98
C GLU A 211 -0.27 -10.94 6.67
N LEU A 212 -0.65 -11.86 5.78
CA LEU A 212 0.21 -12.96 5.36
C LEU A 212 1.50 -12.47 4.70
N MET A 213 1.40 -11.45 3.84
CA MET A 213 2.57 -10.84 3.20
C MET A 213 3.55 -10.28 4.24
N LEU A 214 3.04 -9.59 5.27
CA LEU A 214 3.86 -9.04 6.33
C LEU A 214 4.50 -10.12 7.19
N GLU A 215 3.77 -11.18 7.52
CA GLU A 215 4.29 -12.34 8.26
C GLU A 215 5.44 -13.01 7.50
N LEU A 216 5.24 -13.29 6.21
CA LEU A 216 6.25 -13.90 5.35
C LEU A 216 7.52 -13.05 5.26
N LEU A 217 7.37 -11.73 5.08
CA LEU A 217 8.51 -10.81 5.01
C LEU A 217 9.24 -10.69 6.35
N ALA A 218 8.52 -10.61 7.46
CA ALA A 218 9.11 -10.58 8.79
C ALA A 218 9.89 -11.87 9.08
N GLY A 219 9.32 -13.03 8.75
CA GLY A 219 9.99 -14.33 8.87
C GLY A 219 11.26 -14.41 8.03
N ARG A 220 11.21 -13.91 6.79
CA ARG A 220 12.39 -13.85 5.90
C ARG A 220 13.48 -12.93 6.43
N GLN A 221 13.12 -11.77 6.99
CA GLN A 221 14.06 -10.82 7.59
C GLN A 221 14.72 -11.40 8.84
N ALA A 222 13.94 -12.04 9.71
CA ALA A 222 14.44 -12.72 10.90
C ALA A 222 15.43 -13.84 10.53
N ALA A 223 15.14 -14.63 9.50
CA ALA A 223 16.04 -15.66 8.99
C ALA A 223 17.37 -15.10 8.43
N ARG A 224 17.37 -13.84 7.97
CA ARG A 224 18.56 -13.11 7.52
C ARG A 224 19.31 -12.40 8.67
N GLY A 225 18.81 -12.50 9.90
CA GLY A 225 19.37 -11.79 11.06
C GLY A 225 19.13 -10.28 11.04
N CYS A 226 18.17 -9.80 10.24
CA CYS A 226 17.80 -8.39 10.21
C CYS A 226 16.88 -8.06 11.40
N SER A 227 17.18 -6.98 12.10
CA SER A 227 16.27 -6.45 13.12
C SER A 227 15.02 -5.84 12.48
N PRO A 228 13.84 -5.94 13.12
CA PRO A 228 12.65 -5.23 12.68
C PRO A 228 12.92 -3.72 12.56
N HIS A 229 12.44 -3.11 11.49
CA HIS A 229 12.58 -1.69 11.24
C HIS A 229 11.21 -1.07 10.98
N THR A 230 10.96 0.10 11.56
CA THR A 230 9.72 0.85 11.39
C THR A 230 9.96 2.00 10.42
N TYR A 231 9.38 1.90 9.23
CA TYR A 231 9.47 2.90 8.18
C TYR A 231 8.54 4.08 8.43
N THR A 232 9.02 5.27 8.07
CA THR A 232 8.32 6.55 8.16
C THR A 232 7.97 7.08 6.76
N VAL A 233 7.11 8.09 6.67
CA VAL A 233 6.79 8.77 5.39
C VAL A 233 8.06 9.26 4.68
N ALA A 234 9.07 9.72 5.42
CA ALA A 234 10.33 10.17 4.86
C ALA A 234 11.10 9.05 4.15
N ASP A 235 11.03 7.82 4.67
CA ASP A 235 11.68 6.64 4.06
C ASP A 235 11.05 6.30 2.71
N TYR A 236 9.72 6.41 2.62
CA TYR A 236 8.98 6.22 1.37
C TYR A 236 9.33 7.27 0.32
N VAL A 237 9.35 8.55 0.69
CA VAL A 237 9.74 9.64 -0.23
C VAL A 237 11.15 9.39 -0.76
N ALA A 238 12.10 9.08 0.13
CA ALA A 238 13.46 8.78 -0.27
C ALA A 238 13.55 7.55 -1.19
N ALA A 239 12.69 6.54 -0.99
CA ALA A 239 12.64 5.37 -1.87
C ALA A 239 12.09 5.71 -3.26
N PHE A 240 11.05 6.55 -3.35
CA PHE A 240 10.47 6.97 -4.63
C PHE A 240 11.42 7.84 -5.45
N ASP A 241 12.11 8.77 -4.81
CA ASP A 241 13.09 9.64 -5.49
C ASP A 241 14.23 8.82 -6.12
N ARG A 242 14.67 7.74 -5.46
CA ARG A 242 15.70 6.84 -6.01
C ARG A 242 15.20 6.05 -7.22
N SER A 243 13.98 5.51 -7.16
CA SER A 243 13.38 4.78 -8.29
C SER A 243 13.20 5.67 -9.53
N ALA A 244 13.04 6.98 -9.35
CA ALA A 244 12.97 7.91 -10.48
C ALA A 244 14.33 8.18 -11.15
N GLY A 245 15.44 8.09 -10.40
CA GLY A 245 16.80 8.34 -10.88
C GLY A 245 17.47 7.18 -11.62
N ASP A 246 16.96 5.95 -11.49
CA ASP A 246 17.53 4.73 -12.10
C ASP A 246 16.93 4.41 -13.49
N ARG A 247 16.16 5.33 -14.09
CA ARG A 247 15.70 5.19 -15.48
C ARG A 247 16.85 5.55 -16.43
N PRO A 248 17.34 4.61 -17.28
CA PRO A 248 18.34 4.94 -18.27
C PRO A 248 17.78 5.96 -19.26
N SER A 249 18.55 7.02 -19.50
CA SER A 249 18.31 8.09 -20.48
C SER A 249 18.23 7.59 -21.91
#